data_AF-A0A1F6AXA1-F1
#
_entry.id   AF-A0A1F6AXA1-F1
#
_cell.length_a   1.000
_cell.length_b   1.000
_cell.length_c   1.000
_cell.angle_alpha   90.00
_cell.angle_beta   90.00
_cell.angle_gamma   90.00
#
_symmetry.space_group_name_H-M   'P 1'
#
loop_
_entity.id
_entity.type
_entity.pdbx_description
1 polymer ?
#
loop_
_entity_poly.entity_id
_entity_poly.type
_entity_poly.pdbx_seq_one_letter_code
_entity_poly.pdbx_strand_id
1 'polypeptide(L)'
;MRYLVRMFFFNTFSLWFTSQILPTIILPKGWQPLLLIGLVLTILSTLVAPLIKILLIPINFMTLGFLSWLVHAVILYLLTILMPEVEIVPWTFPGGSYGGFVVPPLYLTFPFALILTSLVIAFFTGLFQKINER
;
A
#
# COMPACT_ATOMS: atom_id res chain seq x y z
N MET A 1 -21.73 -7.34 7.58
CA MET A 1 -20.82 -8.51 7.45
C MET A 1 -20.24 -8.69 6.05
N ARG A 2 -21.04 -8.70 4.97
CA ARG A 2 -20.52 -8.85 3.59
C ARG A 2 -19.47 -7.81 3.19
N TYR A 3 -19.61 -6.56 3.66
CA TYR A 3 -18.67 -5.48 3.34
C TYR A 3 -17.27 -5.69 3.94
N LEU A 4 -17.17 -5.95 5.25
CA LEU A 4 -15.87 -6.14 5.93
C LEU A 4 -15.11 -7.34 5.40
N VAL A 5 -15.80 -8.45 5.11
CA VAL A 5 -15.19 -9.64 4.52
C VAL A 5 -14.63 -9.35 3.14
N ARG A 6 -15.39 -8.63 2.29
CA ARG A 6 -14.90 -8.20 0.96
C ARG A 6 -13.70 -7.28 1.08
N MET A 7 -13.75 -6.29 1.97
CA MET A 7 -12.66 -5.36 2.22
C MET A 7 -11.40 -6.10 2.67
N PHE A 8 -11.54 -7.10 3.54
CA PHE A 8 -10.46 -7.98 3.95
C PHE A 8 -9.82 -8.71 2.78
N PHE A 9 -10.62 -9.37 1.94
CA PHE A 9 -10.10 -10.06 0.76
C PHE A 9 -9.42 -9.11 -0.23
N PHE A 10 -10.00 -7.93 -0.47
CA PHE A 10 -9.39 -6.94 -1.36
C PHE A 10 -8.08 -6.39 -0.81
N ASN A 11 -7.99 -6.07 0.48
CA ASN A 11 -6.75 -5.60 1.09
C ASN A 11 -5.67 -6.70 1.05
N THR A 12 -6.03 -7.93 1.40
CA THR A 12 -5.11 -9.07 1.36
C THR A 12 -4.61 -9.32 -0.06
N PHE A 13 -5.52 -9.30 -1.04
CA PHE A 13 -5.18 -9.51 -2.43
C PHE A 13 -4.32 -8.37 -2.98
N SER A 14 -4.65 -7.11 -2.69
CA SER A 14 -3.83 -5.95 -3.07
C SER A 14 -2.42 -6.04 -2.49
N LEU A 15 -2.28 -6.43 -1.23
CA LEU A 15 -0.98 -6.60 -0.58
C LEU A 15 -0.18 -7.72 -1.23
N TRP A 16 -0.79 -8.89 -1.41
CA TRP A 16 -0.18 -10.02 -2.08
C TRP A 16 0.25 -9.66 -3.51
N PHE A 17 -0.64 -9.05 -4.29
CA PHE A 17 -0.35 -8.66 -5.67
C PHE A 17 0.76 -7.62 -5.74
N THR A 18 0.77 -6.66 -4.82
CA THR A 18 1.86 -5.67 -4.71
C THR A 18 3.19 -6.36 -4.43
N SER A 19 3.24 -7.39 -3.58
CA SER A 19 4.47 -8.16 -3.31
C SER A 19 5.00 -8.94 -4.51
N GLN A 20 4.15 -9.24 -5.50
CA GLN A 20 4.58 -9.90 -6.74
C GLN A 20 5.15 -8.90 -7.76
N ILE A 21 4.68 -7.66 -7.74
CA ILE A 21 5.08 -6.62 -8.69
C ILE A 21 6.32 -5.87 -8.18
N LEU A 22 6.33 -5.53 -6.90
CA LEU A 22 7.36 -4.71 -6.29
C LEU A 22 8.22 -5.56 -5.34
N PRO A 23 9.51 -5.77 -5.65
CA PRO A 23 10.42 -6.54 -4.79
C PRO A 23 10.84 -5.78 -3.51
N THR A 24 10.22 -4.62 -3.24
CA THR A 24 10.50 -3.78 -2.08
C THR A 24 9.75 -4.22 -0.83
N ILE A 25 8.62 -4.93 -0.99
CA ILE A 25 7.83 -5.44 0.14
C ILE A 25 8.08 -6.94 0.29
N ILE A 26 8.64 -7.31 1.43
CA ILE A 26 8.92 -8.70 1.79
C ILE A 26 7.82 -9.16 2.74
N LEU A 27 7.12 -10.21 2.33
CA LEU A 27 6.10 -10.87 3.12
C LEU A 27 6.58 -12.26 3.54
N PRO A 28 6.23 -12.72 4.76
CA PRO A 28 6.51 -14.08 5.19
C PRO A 28 5.83 -15.09 4.26
N LYS A 29 6.51 -16.21 4.01
CA LYS A 29 5.97 -17.28 3.15
C LYS A 29 4.80 -17.97 3.84
N GLY A 30 3.75 -18.24 3.07
CA GLY A 30 2.59 -19.02 3.51
C GLY A 30 1.30 -18.21 3.53
N TRP A 31 0.17 -18.92 3.40
CA TRP A 31 -1.14 -18.31 3.32
C TRP A 31 -1.65 -17.79 4.67
N GLN A 32 -1.27 -18.44 5.77
CA GLN A 32 -1.67 -18.06 7.13
C GLN A 32 -1.16 -16.67 7.54
N PRO A 33 0.15 -16.37 7.47
CA PRO A 33 0.62 -15.04 7.85
C PRO A 33 0.12 -13.97 6.88
N LEU A 34 -0.03 -14.29 5.58
CA LEU A 34 -0.63 -13.37 4.61
C LEU A 34 -2.06 -12.95 4.99
N LEU A 35 -2.90 -13.90 5.41
CA LEU A 35 -4.26 -13.62 5.87
C LEU A 35 -4.24 -12.80 7.17
N LEU A 36 -3.32 -13.09 8.10
CA LEU A 36 -3.20 -12.32 9.34
C LEU A 36 -2.78 -10.86 9.05
N ILE A 37 -1.80 -10.67 8.19
CA ILE A 37 -1.32 -9.34 7.76
C ILE A 37 -2.44 -8.58 7.03
N GLY A 38 -3.16 -9.23 6.13
CA GLY A 38 -4.31 -8.64 5.45
C GLY A 38 -5.42 -8.24 6.42
N LEU A 39 -5.59 -8.97 7.52
CA LEU A 39 -6.57 -8.69 8.57
C LEU A 39 -6.16 -7.45 9.35
N VAL A 40 -4.90 -7.36 9.78
CA VAL A 40 -4.35 -6.17 10.45
C VAL A 40 -4.43 -4.96 9.54
N LEU A 41 -4.02 -5.08 8.27
CA LEU A 41 -4.13 -4.01 7.28
C LEU A 41 -5.57 -3.51 7.13
N THR A 42 -6.54 -4.43 7.15
CA THR A 42 -7.97 -4.09 7.07
C THR A 42 -8.43 -3.35 8.31
N ILE A 43 -8.06 -3.80 9.50
CA ILE A 43 -8.38 -3.12 10.76
C ILE A 43 -7.79 -1.71 10.76
N LEU A 44 -6.51 -1.55 10.40
CA LEU A 44 -5.87 -0.24 10.29
C LEU A 44 -6.58 0.66 9.28
N SER A 45 -6.95 0.10 8.13
CA SER A 45 -7.64 0.84 7.06
C SER A 45 -9.06 1.25 7.46
N THR A 46 -9.75 0.48 8.29
CA THR A 46 -11.11 0.79 8.73
C THR A 46 -11.13 1.72 9.95
N LEU A 47 -10.21 1.51 10.91
CA LEU A 47 -10.22 2.25 12.18
C LEU A 47 -9.27 3.45 12.18
N VAL A 48 -8.06 3.30 11.65
CA VAL A 48 -7.01 4.33 11.74
C VAL A 48 -7.06 5.29 10.55
N ALA A 49 -7.40 4.80 9.35
CA ALA A 49 -7.51 5.67 8.17
C ALA A 49 -8.47 6.87 8.37
N PRO A 50 -9.67 6.72 8.97
CA PRO A 50 -10.56 7.84 9.22
C PRO A 50 -9.93 8.89 10.15
N LEU A 51 -9.21 8.44 11.19
CA LEU A 51 -8.53 9.33 12.14
C LEU A 51 -7.45 10.16 11.44
N ILE A 52 -6.62 9.53 10.61
CA ILE A 52 -5.58 10.22 9.84
C ILE A 52 -6.23 11.18 8.84
N LYS A 53 -7.31 10.76 8.16
CA LYS A 53 -8.03 11.63 7.21
C LYS A 53 -8.55 12.89 7.88
N ILE A 54 -9.10 12.79 9.09
CA ILE A 54 -9.58 13.95 9.87
C ILE A 54 -8.45 14.94 10.12
N LEU A 55 -7.27 14.46 10.53
CA LEU A 55 -6.09 15.30 10.75
C LEU A 55 -5.60 15.98 9.45
N LEU A 56 -5.74 15.29 8.32
CA LEU A 56 -5.31 15.80 7.01
C LEU A 56 -6.35 16.70 6.32
N ILE A 57 -7.59 16.84 6.82
CA ILE A 57 -8.63 17.68 6.19
C ILE A 57 -8.14 19.08 5.80
N PRO A 58 -7.53 19.90 6.68
CA PRO A 58 -7.16 21.27 6.33
C PRO A 58 -6.12 21.31 5.20
N ILE A 59 -5.14 20.42 5.26
CA ILE A 59 -4.07 20.35 4.25
C ILE A 59 -4.61 19.77 2.94
N ASN A 60 -5.50 18.77 3.01
CA ASN A 60 -6.17 18.22 1.84
C ASN A 60 -7.04 19.26 1.15
N PHE A 61 -7.69 20.16 1.90
CA PHE A 61 -8.43 21.27 1.29
C PHE A 61 -7.50 22.22 0.52
N MET A 62 -6.36 22.59 1.11
CA MET A 62 -5.36 23.45 0.45
C MET A 62 -4.70 22.78 -0.76
N THR A 63 -4.54 21.45 -0.73
CA THR A 63 -3.88 20.67 -1.79
C THR A 63 -4.85 20.01 -2.76
N LEU A 64 -6.14 20.38 -2.74
CA LEU A 64 -7.20 19.81 -3.58
C LEU A 64 -7.28 18.27 -3.50
N GLY A 65 -7.01 17.71 -2.32
CA GLY A 65 -7.04 16.29 -2.05
C GLY A 65 -5.79 15.52 -2.48
N PHE A 66 -4.76 16.18 -3.04
CA PHE A 66 -3.55 15.53 -3.50
C PHE A 66 -2.88 14.70 -2.40
N LEU A 67 -2.85 15.17 -1.15
CA LEU A 67 -2.19 14.45 -0.05
C LEU A 67 -3.03 13.32 0.56
N SER A 68 -4.19 12.99 0.01
CA SER A 68 -5.04 11.89 0.52
C SER A 68 -4.33 10.53 0.46
N TRP A 69 -3.39 10.34 -0.46
CA TRP A 69 -2.62 9.10 -0.57
C TRP A 69 -1.67 8.86 0.62
N LEU A 70 -1.25 9.92 1.32
CA LEU A 70 -0.38 9.79 2.51
C LEU A 70 -1.04 8.96 3.61
N VAL A 71 -2.38 8.92 3.66
CA VAL A 71 -3.12 8.05 4.58
C VAL A 71 -2.70 6.59 4.40
N HIS A 72 -2.57 6.13 3.15
CA HIS A 72 -2.15 4.76 2.84
C HIS A 72 -0.68 4.52 3.20
N ALA A 73 0.19 5.52 3.01
CA ALA A 73 1.59 5.44 3.42
C ALA A 73 1.70 5.29 4.94
N VAL A 74 0.98 6.10 5.71
CA VAL A 74 0.97 6.01 7.18
C VAL A 74 0.39 4.68 7.66
N ILE A 75 -0.70 4.19 7.05
CA ILE A 75 -1.26 2.88 7.39
C ILE A 75 -0.26 1.75 7.14
N LEU A 76 0.42 1.79 5.99
CA LEU A 76 1.42 0.78 5.65
C LEU A 76 2.61 0.84 6.61
N TYR A 77 3.06 2.04 6.98
CA TYR A 77 4.10 2.22 8.00
C TYR A 77 3.67 1.67 9.38
N LEU A 78 2.43 1.90 9.79
CA LEU A 78 1.90 1.31 11.02
C LEU A 78 1.82 -0.21 10.93
N LEU A 79 1.51 -0.77 9.75
CA LEU A 79 1.53 -2.22 9.54
C LEU A 79 2.93 -2.80 9.77
N THR A 80 3.99 -2.17 9.25
CA THR A 80 5.38 -2.65 9.45
C THR A 80 5.81 -2.58 10.92
N ILE A 81 5.25 -1.64 11.69
CA ILE A 81 5.51 -1.55 13.15
C ILE A 81 4.78 -2.66 13.90
N LEU A 82 3.52 -2.92 13.56
CA LEU A 82 2.68 -3.90 14.27
C LEU A 82 2.98 -5.35 13.86
N MET A 83 3.47 -5.56 12.65
CA MET A 83 3.83 -6.87 12.11
C MET A 83 5.28 -6.83 11.62
N PRO A 84 6.26 -7.12 12.50
CA PRO A 84 7.69 -7.09 12.17
C PRO A 84 8.09 -8.04 11.03
N GLU A 85 7.25 -9.05 10.75
CA GLU A 85 7.43 -9.96 9.62
C GLU A 85 7.22 -9.27 8.25
N VAL A 86 6.57 -8.11 8.22
CA VAL A 86 6.36 -7.29 7.01
C VAL A 86 7.47 -6.27 6.92
N GLU A 87 8.39 -6.49 5.98
CA GLU A 87 9.53 -5.59 5.80
C GLU A 87 9.38 -4.80 4.49
N ILE A 88 9.69 -3.50 4.56
CA ILE A 88 9.87 -2.66 3.39
C ILE A 88 11.36 -2.37 3.27
N VAL A 89 11.97 -2.89 2.21
CA VAL A 89 13.41 -2.77 1.97
C VAL A 89 13.69 -1.77 0.85
N PRO A 90 14.82 -1.03 0.91
CA PRO A 90 15.29 -0.24 -0.22
C PRO A 90 15.40 -1.10 -1.49
N TRP A 91 15.07 -0.51 -2.63
CA TRP A 91 15.08 -1.23 -3.90
C TRP A 91 15.81 -0.45 -4.99
N THR A 92 16.71 -1.12 -5.70
CA THR A 92 17.33 -0.63 -6.93
C THR A 92 16.49 -1.04 -8.13
N PHE A 93 15.77 -0.09 -8.72
CA PHE A 93 15.18 -0.30 -10.04
C PHE A 93 16.33 -0.47 -11.05
N PRO A 94 16.44 -1.59 -11.78
CA PRO A 94 17.58 -1.89 -12.63
C PRO A 94 17.67 -1.02 -13.89
N GLY A 95 16.67 -0.15 -14.13
CA GLY A 95 16.58 0.59 -15.39
C GLY A 95 16.06 -0.29 -16.52
N GLY A 96 15.97 0.29 -17.72
CA GLY A 96 15.54 -0.42 -18.91
C GLY A 96 15.79 0.41 -20.16
N SER A 97 16.05 -0.24 -21.28
CA SER A 97 16.21 0.43 -22.57
C SER A 97 15.27 -0.17 -23.60
N TYR A 98 14.48 0.66 -24.27
CA TYR A 98 13.63 0.23 -25.37
C TYR A 98 13.58 1.29 -26.47
N GLY A 99 13.84 0.92 -27.71
CA GLY A 99 13.68 1.80 -28.88
C GLY A 99 14.48 3.11 -28.83
N GLY A 100 15.66 3.11 -28.19
CA GLY A 100 16.49 4.32 -28.03
C GLY A 100 16.16 5.17 -26.80
N PHE A 101 15.07 4.86 -26.08
CA PHE A 101 14.78 5.44 -24.78
C PHE A 101 15.47 4.63 -23.68
N VAL A 102 16.31 5.28 -22.86
CA VAL A 102 17.04 4.66 -21.75
C VAL A 102 16.52 5.22 -20.44
N VAL A 103 15.96 4.35 -19.61
CA VAL A 103 15.62 4.65 -18.22
C VAL A 103 16.81 4.20 -17.36
N PRO A 104 17.53 5.12 -16.71
CA PRO A 104 18.66 4.76 -15.88
C PRO A 104 18.20 3.99 -14.63
N PRO A 105 19.10 3.19 -14.00
CA PRO A 105 18.83 2.58 -12.71
C PRO A 105 18.54 3.64 -11.65
N LEU A 106 17.59 3.38 -10.76
CA LEU A 106 17.18 4.31 -9.71
C LEU A 106 17.17 3.61 -8.35
N TYR A 107 17.88 4.19 -7.38
CA TYR A 107 17.90 3.69 -6.01
C TYR A 107 16.78 4.33 -5.19
N LEU A 108 15.82 3.51 -4.78
CA LEU A 108 14.75 3.91 -3.88
C LEU A 108 15.17 3.63 -2.44
N THR A 109 15.38 4.69 -1.67
CA THR A 109 15.56 4.59 -0.23
C THR A 109 14.25 4.16 0.45
N PHE A 110 14.34 3.73 1.70
CA PHE A 110 13.20 3.30 2.51
C PHE A 110 11.93 4.19 2.39
N PRO A 111 11.98 5.53 2.58
CA PRO A 111 10.76 6.35 2.48
C PRO A 111 10.14 6.33 1.07
N PHE A 112 10.95 6.32 0.01
CA PHE A 112 10.44 6.26 -1.36
C PHE A 112 9.88 4.87 -1.70
N ALA A 113 10.51 3.81 -1.22
CA ALA A 113 10.02 2.44 -1.31
C ALA A 113 8.65 2.29 -0.63
N LEU A 114 8.50 2.86 0.58
CA LEU A 114 7.25 2.87 1.32
C LEU A 114 6.15 3.65 0.60
N ILE A 115 6.47 4.84 0.09
CA ILE A 115 5.56 5.65 -0.72
C ILE A 115 5.09 4.87 -1.95
N LEU A 116 6.03 4.33 -2.74
CA LEU A 116 5.74 3.56 -3.94
C LEU A 116 4.81 2.38 -3.63
N THR A 117 5.15 1.60 -2.61
CA THR A 117 4.35 0.44 -2.16
C THR A 117 2.95 0.86 -1.75
N SER A 118 2.84 1.93 -0.96
CA SER A 118 1.55 2.44 -0.49
C SER A 118 0.66 2.94 -1.63
N LEU A 119 1.26 3.56 -2.66
CA LEU A 119 0.54 4.02 -3.85
C LEU A 119 0.01 2.84 -4.67
N VAL A 120 0.80 1.78 -4.83
CA VAL A 120 0.38 0.58 -5.55
C VAL A 120 -0.74 -0.15 -4.78
N ILE A 121 -0.63 -0.29 -3.46
CA ILE A 121 -1.71 -0.85 -2.64
C ILE A 121 -2.96 0.04 -2.71
N ALA A 122 -2.82 1.36 -2.60
CA ALA A 122 -3.94 2.31 -2.68
C ALA A 122 -4.65 2.22 -4.04
N PHE A 123 -3.88 2.09 -5.12
CA PHE A 123 -4.42 1.92 -6.46
C PHE A 123 -5.27 0.65 -6.57
N PHE A 124 -4.75 -0.50 -6.14
CA PHE A 124 -5.50 -1.77 -6.22
C PHE A 124 -6.71 -1.81 -5.29
N THR A 125 -6.56 -1.36 -4.05
CA THR A 125 -7.68 -1.30 -3.09
C THR A 125 -8.79 -0.37 -3.58
N GLY A 126 -8.44 0.81 -4.12
CA GLY A 126 -9.41 1.74 -4.70
C GLY A 126 -10.10 1.20 -5.96
N LEU A 127 -9.35 0.50 -6.82
CA LEU A 127 -9.90 -0.15 -8.02
C LEU A 127 -10.97 -1.19 -7.62
N PHE A 128 -10.67 -2.06 -6.65
CA PHE A 128 -11.61 -3.09 -6.20
C PHE A 128 -12.85 -2.53 -5.49
N GLN A 129 -12.69 -1.48 -4.69
CA GLN A 129 -13.84 -0.83 -4.05
C GLN A 129 -14.80 -0.24 -5.10
N LYS A 130 -14.26 0.44 -6.11
CA LYS A 130 -15.07 1.05 -7.17
C LYS A 130 -15.81 0.03 -8.04
N ILE A 131 -15.23 -1.16 -8.24
CA ILE A 131 -15.94 -2.27 -8.92
C ILE A 131 -17.13 -2.75 -8.09
N ASN A 132 -17.02 -2.79 -6.77
CA ASN A 132 -18.06 -3.29 -5.88
C ASN A 132 -19.21 -2.30 -5.63
N GLU A 133 -19.02 -1.02 -5.92
CA GLU A 133 -20.06 0.02 -5.84
C GLU A 133 -20.91 0.13 -7.12
N ARG A 134 -20.61 -0.67 -8.15
CA ARG A 134 -21.44 -0.86 -9.35
C ARG A 134 -22.26 -2.14 -9.25
#